data_AF-A0A2E7RTH9-F1
#
_entry.id   AF-A0A2E7RTH9-F1
#
_cell.length_a   1.000
_cell.length_b   1.000
_cell.length_c   1.000
_cell.angle_alpha   90.00
_cell.angle_beta   90.00
_cell.angle_gamma   90.00
#
_symmetry.space_group_name_H-M   'P 1'
#
loop_
_entity.id
_entity.type
_entity.pdbx_description
1 polymer ?
#
loop_
_entity_poly.entity_id
_entity_poly.type
_entity_poly.pdbx_seq_one_letter_code
_entity_poly.pdbx_strand_id
1 'polypeptide(L)'
;MAKDKSAGETTPDVSFEEALQALQEIVGSLESGSLGLEESLAQFEQGIGLLKTCNDVLEQAEQRIETLTGFDADGNPKTEPLENEATIDKEPDASDQNDDEDSDDASLF
;
A
#
# COMPACT_ATOMS: atom_id res chain seq x y z
N MET A 1 -13.34 15.98 33.28
CA MET A 1 -12.46 15.77 32.13
C MET A 1 -12.46 14.28 31.80
N ALA A 2 -13.25 13.86 30.82
CA ALA A 2 -13.06 12.61 30.11
C ALA A 2 -13.33 12.95 28.64
N LYS A 3 -12.25 13.24 27.91
CA LYS A 3 -12.30 13.51 26.48
C LYS A 3 -12.54 12.18 25.77
N ASP A 4 -13.70 12.13 25.12
CA ASP A 4 -13.93 11.61 23.78
C ASP A 4 -12.89 10.64 23.20
N LYS A 5 -13.34 9.43 22.89
CA LYS A 5 -12.91 8.73 21.69
C LYS A 5 -14.12 7.97 21.14
N SER A 6 -15.00 8.73 20.48
CA SER A 6 -16.05 8.17 19.64
C SER A 6 -15.37 7.32 18.55
N ALA A 7 -15.61 6.01 18.57
CA ALA A 7 -15.20 5.11 17.50
C ALA A 7 -15.95 5.52 16.22
N GLY A 8 -15.21 5.68 15.13
CA GLY A 8 -15.62 6.37 13.92
C GLY A 8 -16.97 5.96 13.36
N GLU A 9 -17.78 6.98 13.09
CA GLU A 9 -18.97 6.99 12.25
C GLU A 9 -18.61 6.55 10.82
N THR A 10 -19.18 5.44 10.34
CA THR A 10 -20.30 5.35 9.38
C THR A 10 -19.91 5.43 7.89
N THR A 11 -19.70 4.26 7.28
CA THR A 11 -20.14 4.00 5.89
C THR A 11 -21.07 2.78 5.96
N PRO A 12 -22.26 2.80 5.32
CA PRO A 12 -22.89 1.55 4.94
C PRO A 12 -22.02 0.97 3.83
N ASP A 13 -20.96 0.25 4.21
CA ASP A 13 -20.17 -0.55 3.30
C ASP A 13 -21.11 -1.64 2.79
N VAL A 14 -21.72 -1.40 1.63
CA VAL A 14 -22.50 -2.41 0.92
C VAL A 14 -21.58 -3.61 0.76
N SER A 15 -21.95 -4.73 1.35
CA SER A 15 -21.14 -5.95 1.26
C SER A 15 -20.97 -6.36 -0.20
N PHE A 16 -19.92 -7.12 -0.50
CA PHE A 16 -19.69 -7.65 -1.84
C PHE A 16 -20.94 -8.40 -2.36
N GLU A 17 -21.56 -9.20 -1.51
CA GLU A 17 -22.75 -9.97 -1.82
C GLU A 17 -23.95 -9.08 -2.14
N GLU A 18 -24.17 -8.01 -1.38
CA GLU A 18 -25.25 -7.05 -1.63
C GLU A 18 -25.02 -6.27 -2.93
N ALA A 19 -23.78 -5.80 -3.16
CA ALA A 19 -23.42 -5.08 -4.38
C ALA A 19 -23.56 -5.97 -5.62
N LEU A 20 -23.14 -7.22 -5.52
CA LEU A 20 -23.27 -8.22 -6.58
C LEU A 20 -24.73 -8.55 -6.86
N GLN A 21 -25.56 -8.71 -5.83
CA GLN A 21 -26.98 -8.96 -5.99
C GLN A 21 -27.66 -7.78 -6.71
N ALA A 22 -27.43 -6.55 -6.26
CA ALA A 22 -27.98 -5.36 -6.90
C ALA A 22 -27.53 -5.26 -8.37
N LEU A 23 -26.27 -5.59 -8.67
CA LEU A 23 -25.77 -5.60 -10.05
C LEU A 23 -26.50 -6.62 -10.93
N GLN A 24 -26.77 -7.82 -10.41
CA GLN A 24 -27.53 -8.85 -11.14
C GLN A 24 -28.97 -8.40 -11.45
N GLU A 25 -29.61 -7.70 -10.51
CA GLU A 25 -30.96 -7.15 -10.69
C GLU A 25 -30.99 -6.06 -11.78
N ILE A 26 -29.97 -5.19 -11.81
CA ILE A 26 -29.79 -4.17 -12.86
C ILE A 26 -29.61 -4.83 -14.22
N VAL A 27 -28.71 -5.82 -14.32
CA VAL A 27 -28.45 -6.55 -15.57
C VAL A 27 -29.73 -7.22 -16.07
N GLY A 28 -30.46 -7.92 -15.20
CA GLY A 28 -31.73 -8.55 -15.57
C GLY A 28 -32.78 -7.53 -16.06
N SER A 29 -32.80 -6.34 -15.46
CA SER A 29 -33.69 -5.25 -15.89
C SER A 29 -33.32 -4.72 -17.28
N LEU A 30 -32.02 -4.53 -17.55
CA LEU A 30 -31.52 -4.09 -18.85
C LEU A 30 -31.76 -5.15 -19.94
N GLU A 31 -31.53 -6.43 -19.64
CA GLU A 31 -31.74 -7.55 -20.56
C GLU A 31 -33.22 -7.77 -20.91
N SER A 32 -34.14 -7.39 -20.01
CA SER A 32 -35.59 -7.48 -20.26
C SER A 32 -36.04 -6.58 -21.42
N GLY A 33 -35.29 -5.52 -21.73
CA GLY A 33 -35.63 -4.56 -22.78
C GLY A 33 -36.92 -3.76 -22.54
N SER A 34 -37.47 -3.80 -21.31
CA SER A 34 -38.74 -3.16 -20.96
C SER A 34 -38.59 -1.69 -20.52
N LEU A 35 -37.35 -1.24 -20.29
CA LEU A 35 -37.01 0.10 -19.82
C LEU A 35 -36.96 1.12 -20.95
N GLY A 36 -37.34 2.36 -20.68
CA GLY A 36 -37.08 3.49 -21.57
C GLY A 36 -35.58 3.78 -21.70
N LEU A 37 -35.20 4.62 -22.67
CA LEU A 37 -33.79 5.01 -22.90
C LEU A 37 -33.17 5.67 -21.65
N GLU A 38 -33.87 6.64 -21.04
CA GLU A 38 -33.39 7.35 -19.86
C GLU A 38 -33.22 6.42 -18.65
N GLU A 39 -34.17 5.52 -18.42
CA GLU A 39 -34.11 4.54 -17.35
C GLU A 39 -32.98 3.53 -17.58
N SER A 40 -32.79 3.11 -18.83
CA SER A 40 -31.70 2.20 -19.22
C SER A 40 -30.33 2.83 -18.98
N LEU A 41 -30.17 4.14 -19.27
CA LEU A 41 -28.94 4.87 -18.98
C LEU A 41 -28.70 5.01 -17.48
N ALA A 42 -29.74 5.34 -16.70
CA ALA A 42 -29.62 5.44 -15.24
C ALA A 42 -29.24 4.09 -14.59
N GLN A 43 -29.88 3.00 -15.02
CA GLN A 43 -29.56 1.64 -14.60
C GLN A 43 -28.13 1.25 -14.97
N PHE A 44 -27.68 1.59 -16.18
CA PHE A 44 -26.30 1.33 -16.61
C PHE A 44 -25.28 2.09 -15.74
N GLU A 45 -25.50 3.39 -15.48
CA GLU A 45 -24.63 4.17 -14.59
C GLU A 45 -24.55 3.58 -13.18
N GLN A 46 -25.69 3.18 -12.61
CA GLN A 46 -25.73 2.50 -11.32
C GLN A 46 -24.97 1.16 -11.35
N GLY A 47 -25.14 0.37 -12.43
CA GLY A 47 -24.42 -0.89 -12.63
C GLY A 47 -22.90 -0.70 -12.66
N ILE A 48 -22.40 0.35 -13.31
CA ILE A 48 -20.97 0.70 -13.30
C ILE A 48 -20.48 1.06 -11.89
N GLY A 49 -21.29 1.80 -11.13
CA GLY A 49 -20.99 2.11 -9.73
C GLY A 49 -20.84 0.86 -8.87
N LEU A 50 -21.79 -0.07 -8.96
CA LEU A 50 -21.76 -1.34 -8.23
C LEU A 50 -20.58 -2.23 -8.66
N LEU A 51 -20.30 -2.29 -9.97
CA LEU A 51 -19.15 -3.03 -10.48
C LEU A 51 -17.84 -2.50 -9.89
N LYS A 52 -17.70 -1.17 -9.78
CA LYS A 52 -16.54 -0.57 -9.13
C LYS A 52 -16.44 -0.97 -7.66
N THR A 53 -17.54 -0.88 -6.91
CA THR A 53 -17.58 -1.32 -5.51
C THR A 53 -17.16 -2.78 -5.36
N CYS A 54 -17.64 -3.68 -6.22
CA CYS A 54 -17.25 -5.08 -6.19
C CYS A 54 -15.73 -5.26 -6.40
N ASN A 55 -15.14 -4.54 -7.35
CA ASN A 55 -13.68 -4.58 -7.58
C ASN A 55 -12.90 -4.04 -6.37
N ASP A 56 -13.33 -2.91 -5.81
CA ASP A 56 -12.67 -2.29 -4.66
C ASP A 56 -12.68 -3.23 -3.43
N VAL A 57 -13.75 -4.01 -3.23
CA VAL A 57 -13.82 -5.00 -2.15
C VAL A 57 -12.90 -6.20 -2.42
N LEU A 58 -12.85 -6.69 -3.66
CA LEU A 58 -11.97 -7.79 -4.05
C LEU A 58 -10.49 -7.41 -3.91
N GLU A 59 -10.11 -6.20 -4.33
CA GLU A 59 -8.74 -5.68 -4.21
C GLU A 59 -8.31 -5.59 -2.74
N GLN A 60 -9.19 -5.10 -1.86
CA GLN A 60 -8.93 -5.08 -0.43
C GLN A 60 -8.76 -6.48 0.16
N ALA A 61 -9.58 -7.45 -0.28
CA ALA A 61 -9.46 -8.83 0.16
C ALA A 61 -8.15 -9.46 -0.30
N GLU A 62 -7.75 -9.24 -1.55
CA GLU A 62 -6.49 -9.69 -2.14
C GLU A 62 -5.29 -9.13 -1.36
N GLN A 63 -5.22 -7.81 -1.17
CA GLN A 63 -4.13 -7.16 -0.45
C GLN A 63 -4.00 -7.65 1.00
N ARG A 64 -5.13 -7.97 1.63
CA ARG A 64 -5.15 -8.58 2.96
C ARG A 64 -4.59 -10.00 2.95
N ILE A 65 -4.94 -10.82 1.95
CA ILE A 65 -4.38 -12.16 1.78
C ILE A 65 -2.87 -12.06 1.59
N GLU A 66 -2.40 -11.19 0.69
CA GLU A 66 -0.97 -11.05 0.40
C GLU A 66 -0.16 -10.69 1.65
N THR A 67 -0.69 -9.77 2.46
CA THR A 67 -0.05 -9.37 3.72
C THR A 67 0.02 -10.51 4.74
N LEU A 68 -0.98 -11.41 4.75
CA LEU A 68 -1.06 -12.53 5.69
C LEU A 68 -0.20 -13.72 5.25
N THR A 69 -0.13 -14.00 3.95
CA THR A 69 0.57 -15.16 3.41
C THR A 69 2.02 -14.85 3.07
N GLY A 70 2.36 -13.58 2.81
CA GLY A 70 3.65 -13.20 2.26
C GLY A 70 3.83 -13.63 0.80
N PHE A 71 2.74 -13.89 0.08
CA PHE A 71 2.73 -14.21 -1.34
C PHE A 71 1.87 -13.17 -2.09
N ASP A 72 2.21 -12.86 -3.33
CA ASP A 72 1.38 -12.04 -4.21
C ASP A 72 0.18 -12.82 -4.77
N ALA A 73 -0.69 -12.14 -5.52
CA ALA A 73 -1.85 -12.71 -6.21
C ALA A 73 -1.53 -13.90 -7.15
N ASP A 74 -0.33 -13.92 -7.72
CA ASP A 74 0.16 -14.99 -8.61
C ASP A 74 0.81 -16.15 -7.82
N GLY A 75 0.91 -16.04 -6.49
CA GLY A 75 1.49 -17.05 -5.60
C GLY A 75 3.01 -16.98 -5.49
N ASN A 76 3.65 -15.88 -5.88
CA ASN A 76 5.08 -15.67 -5.70
C ASN A 76 5.35 -15.06 -4.32
N PRO A 77 6.45 -15.43 -3.64
CA PRO A 77 6.79 -14.83 -2.35
C PRO A 77 7.08 -13.33 -2.51
N LYS A 78 6.46 -12.51 -1.65
CA LYS A 78 6.76 -11.08 -1.53
C LYS A 78 8.13 -10.93 -0.89
N THR A 79 9.09 -10.43 -1.66
CA THR A 79 10.46 -10.20 -1.21
C THR A 79 10.74 -8.70 -1.19
N GLU A 80 11.16 -8.20 -0.03
CA GLU A 80 11.69 -6.85 0.10
C GLU A 80 13.22 -6.91 -0.11
N PRO A 81 13.83 -5.94 -0.81
CA PRO A 81 15.29 -5.85 -0.91
C PRO A 81 15.88 -5.76 0.50
N LEU A 82 16.73 -6.72 0.88
CA LEU A 82 17.50 -6.58 2.10
C LEU A 82 18.53 -5.47 1.92
N GLU A 83 18.33 -4.33 2.60
CA GLU A 83 19.36 -3.32 2.82
C GLU A 83 20.43 -3.90 3.74
N ASN A 84 21.37 -4.62 3.14
CA ASN A 84 22.64 -4.97 3.73
C ASN A 84 23.54 -3.73 3.63
N GLU A 85 23.49 -2.85 4.63
CA GLU A 85 24.64 -2.00 4.92
C GLU A 85 25.70 -2.90 5.53
N ALA A 86 26.60 -3.41 4.69
CA ALA A 86 27.76 -4.15 5.14
C ALA A 86 28.55 -3.20 6.05
N THR A 87 28.49 -3.42 7.37
CA THR A 87 29.44 -2.87 8.33
C THR A 87 30.79 -3.54 8.07
N ILE A 88 31.40 -3.21 6.93
CA ILE A 88 32.82 -3.44 6.71
C ILE A 88 33.46 -2.37 7.58
N ASP A 89 33.92 -2.80 8.76
CA ASP A 89 34.78 -2.04 9.65
C ASP A 89 35.77 -1.24 8.82
N LYS A 90 35.63 0.09 8.87
CA LYS A 90 36.67 1.00 8.41
C LYS A 90 37.84 0.77 9.36
N GLU A 91 38.78 -0.08 8.95
CA GLU A 91 40.05 -0.22 9.67
C GLU A 91 40.61 1.20 9.91
N PRO A 92 41.03 1.54 11.14
CA PRO A 92 41.69 2.80 11.38
C PRO A 92 43.01 2.76 10.62
N ASP A 93 43.11 3.58 9.58
CA ASP A 93 44.35 3.87 8.87
C ASP A 93 45.34 4.48 9.87
N ALA A 94 46.18 3.62 10.44
CA ALA A 94 47.33 4.01 11.24
C ALA A 94 48.46 4.39 10.28
N SER A 95 48.37 5.59 9.70
CA SER A 95 49.51 6.25 9.09
C SER A 95 49.48 7.76 9.37
N ASP A 96 49.74 8.13 10.62
CA ASP A 96 50.25 9.48 10.93
C ASP A 96 51.60 9.31 11.65
N GLN A 97 52.65 9.27 10.83
CA GLN A 97 54.03 9.34 11.27
C GLN A 97 54.52 10.77 11.07
N ASN A 98 55.10 11.30 12.15
CA ASN A 98 56.10 12.36 12.24
C ASN A 98 55.59 13.78 12.49
N ASP A 99 55.50 14.14 13.77
CA ASP A 99 55.88 15.47 14.28
C ASP A 99 56.63 15.26 15.61
N ASP A 100 57.86 14.76 15.53
CA ASP A 100 58.84 14.95 16.61
C ASP A 100 59.39 16.37 16.46
N GLU A 101 58.80 17.28 17.24
CA GLU A 101 59.47 18.49 17.69
C GLU A 101 60.68 18.06 18.54
N ASP A 102 61.89 18.33 18.06
CA ASP A 102 62.97 18.68 18.97
C ASP A 102 63.75 19.87 18.40
N SER A 103 63.56 20.97 19.12
CA SER A 103 64.33 22.20 19.08
C SER A 103 65.76 21.95 19.55
N ASP A 104 66.61 22.94 19.26
CA ASP A 104 67.90 23.22 19.90
C ASP A 104 69.14 22.56 19.25
N ASP A 105 69.88 23.34 18.46
CA ASP A 105 71.07 23.98 19.04
C ASP A 105 71.58 25.13 18.14
N ALA A 106 72.09 26.15 18.83
CA ALA A 106 72.32 27.49 18.35
C ALA A 106 73.60 27.68 17.53
N SER A 107 73.60 28.76 16.74
CA SER A 107 74.82 29.36 16.21
C SER A 107 75.72 29.87 17.35
N LEU A 108 76.99 29.46 17.39
CA LEU A 108 78.04 30.20 18.08
C LEU A 108 79.41 29.91 17.44
N PHE A 109 79.97 30.95 16.79
CA PHE A 109 81.40 31.22 16.55
C PHE A 109 82.32 30.12 15.98
#